data_AF-A0A0E3RAD9-F1
#
_entry.id   AF-A0A0E3RAD9-F1
#
_cell.length_a   1.000
_cell.length_b   1.000
_cell.length_c   1.000
_cell.angle_alpha   90.00
_cell.angle_beta   90.00
_cell.angle_gamma   90.00
#
_symmetry.space_group_name_H-M   'P 1'
#
loop_
_entity.id
_entity.type
_entity.pdbx_description
1 polymer ?
#
loop_
_entity_poly.entity_id
_entity_poly.type
_entity_poly.pdbx_seq_one_letter_code
_entity_poly.pdbx_strand_id
1 'polypeptide(L)'
;MLKTDEWFLIQDLHSKGFSISEISRRTGYARKTVRKNLNLKTAPEPQKRPGRKSKLDPFKPYMLDKINEGSYTAARLYREIKEMGFDGGITIVKDFVRKVKTK
;
A
#
# COMPACT_ATOMS: atom_id res chain seq x y z
N MET A 1 2.23 -9.10 9.59
CA MET A 1 0.77 -8.91 9.68
C MET A 1 0.18 -10.29 9.75
N LEU A 2 -0.78 -10.49 10.64
CA LEU A 2 -1.48 -11.77 10.74
C LEU A 2 -2.23 -12.01 9.43
N LYS A 3 -2.12 -13.23 8.92
CA LYS A 3 -3.00 -13.67 7.84
C LYS A 3 -4.41 -13.83 8.39
N THR A 4 -5.39 -13.69 7.52
CA THR A 4 -6.81 -13.86 7.85
C THR A 4 -7.08 -15.21 8.54
N ASP A 5 -6.42 -16.27 8.08
CA ASP A 5 -6.55 -17.64 8.63
C ASP A 5 -6.09 -17.73 10.10
N GLU A 6 -5.01 -17.02 10.44
CA GLU A 6 -4.44 -17.02 11.79
C GLU A 6 -5.31 -16.24 12.77
N TRP A 7 -5.99 -15.19 12.28
CA TRP A 7 -6.97 -14.46 13.07
C TRP A 7 -8.20 -15.32 13.40
N PHE A 8 -8.71 -16.08 12.43
CA PHE A 8 -9.81 -17.03 12.67
C PHE A 8 -9.42 -18.12 13.67
N LEU A 9 -8.20 -18.65 13.59
CA LEU A 9 -7.70 -19.64 14.55
C LEU A 9 -7.63 -19.08 15.98
N ILE A 10 -7.20 -17.83 16.16
CA ILE A 10 -7.16 -17.17 17.47
C ILE A 10 -8.58 -16.99 18.03
N GLN A 11 -9.55 -16.58 17.20
CA GLN A 11 -10.95 -16.41 17.60
C GLN A 11 -11.62 -17.74 17.96
N ASP A 12 -11.39 -18.78 17.17
CA ASP A 12 -11.92 -20.13 17.42
C ASP A 12 -11.37 -20.71 18.74
N LEU A 13 -10.06 -20.58 18.99
CA LEU A 13 -9.46 -21.04 20.24
C LEU A 13 -10.00 -20.26 21.46
N HIS A 14 -10.27 -18.97 21.31
CA HIS A 14 -10.88 -18.19 22.38
C HIS A 14 -12.35 -18.57 22.62
N SER A 15 -13.12 -18.82 21.56
CA SER A 15 -14.49 -19.34 21.64
C SER A 15 -14.55 -20.71 22.35
N LYS A 16 -13.53 -21.55 22.13
CA LYS A 16 -13.34 -22.84 22.82
C LYS A 16 -12.89 -22.70 24.29
N GLY A 17 -12.77 -21.48 24.83
CA GLY A 17 -12.44 -21.22 26.22
C GLY A 17 -10.94 -21.29 26.57
N PHE A 18 -10.05 -21.34 25.57
CA PHE A 18 -8.61 -21.33 25.85
C PHE A 18 -8.13 -19.96 26.34
N SER A 19 -7.24 -19.97 27.33
CA SER A 19 -6.64 -18.74 27.85
C SER A 19 -5.68 -18.11 26.82
N ILE A 20 -5.49 -16.78 26.91
CA ILE A 20 -4.56 -16.03 26.04
C ILE A 20 -3.13 -16.63 26.07
N SER A 21 -2.70 -17.15 27.22
CA SER A 21 -1.40 -17.81 27.37
C SER A 21 -1.32 -19.12 26.58
N GLU A 22 -2.40 -19.90 26.57
CA GLU A 22 -2.47 -21.15 25.83
C GLU A 22 -2.58 -20.93 24.32
N ILE A 23 -3.37 -19.93 23.90
CA ILE A 23 -3.46 -19.51 22.51
C ILE A 23 -2.09 -19.04 22.00
N SER A 24 -1.33 -18.31 22.84
CA SER A 24 0.02 -17.86 22.53
C SER A 24 1.00 -19.02 22.33
N ARG A 25 0.93 -20.07 23.16
CA ARG A 25 1.73 -21.30 23.01
C ARG A 25 1.38 -22.07 21.74
N ARG A 26 0.09 -22.19 21.41
CA ARG A 26 -0.40 -22.96 20.25
C ARG A 26 -0.17 -22.26 18.91
N THR A 27 -0.34 -20.94 18.89
CA THR A 27 -0.24 -20.14 17.65
C THR A 27 1.15 -19.54 17.44
N GLY A 28 2.03 -19.61 18.44
CA GLY A 28 3.38 -19.01 18.41
C GLY A 28 3.39 -17.47 18.49
N TYR A 29 2.22 -16.83 18.54
CA TYR A 29 2.09 -15.39 18.64
C TYR A 29 2.28 -14.89 20.07
N ALA A 30 2.95 -13.75 20.22
CA ALA A 30 3.07 -13.10 21.52
C ALA A 30 1.69 -12.79 22.14
N ARG A 31 1.56 -12.97 23.45
CA ARG A 31 0.30 -12.71 24.19
C ARG A 31 -0.30 -11.33 23.91
N LYS A 32 0.54 -10.30 23.71
CA LYS A 32 0.12 -8.94 23.32
C LYS A 32 -0.58 -8.93 21.97
N THR A 33 -0.07 -9.69 21.00
CA THR A 33 -0.67 -9.87 19.67
C THR A 33 -2.01 -10.59 19.80
N VAL A 34 -2.06 -11.71 20.51
CA VAL A 34 -3.32 -12.45 20.74
C VAL A 34 -4.38 -11.54 21.37
N ARG A 35 -4.04 -10.83 22.45
CA ARG A 35 -4.95 -9.90 23.14
C ARG A 35 -5.43 -8.76 22.22
N LYS A 36 -4.54 -8.20 21.39
CA LYS A 36 -4.89 -7.18 20.40
C LYS A 36 -5.91 -7.72 19.40
N ASN A 37 -5.73 -8.94 18.90
CA ASN A 37 -6.62 -9.54 17.91
C ASN A 37 -7.97 -9.98 18.47
N LEU A 38 -8.01 -10.41 19.72
CA LEU A 38 -9.28 -10.72 20.40
C LEU A 38 -10.13 -9.47 20.63
N ASN A 39 -9.50 -8.32 20.85
CA ASN A 39 -10.20 -7.03 20.97
C ASN A 39 -10.63 -6.43 19.61
N LEU A 40 -10.07 -6.92 18.50
CA LEU A 40 -10.46 -6.47 17.15
C LEU A 40 -11.71 -7.27 16.73
N LYS A 41 -12.85 -6.57 16.58
CA LYS A 41 -14.12 -7.16 16.10
C LYS A 41 -14.10 -7.55 14.62
N THR A 42 -13.11 -7.08 13.87
CA THR A 42 -12.98 -7.28 12.43
C THR A 42 -11.62 -7.90 12.12
N ALA A 43 -11.58 -8.82 11.17
CA ALA A 43 -10.34 -9.42 10.69
C ALA A 43 -9.34 -8.31 10.31
N PRO A 44 -8.06 -8.41 10.71
CA PRO A 44 -7.06 -7.45 10.30
C PRO A 44 -6.87 -7.58 8.79
N GLU A 45 -7.50 -6.69 8.03
CA GLU A 45 -7.23 -6.61 6.60
C GLU A 45 -5.75 -6.34 6.40
N PRO A 46 -5.11 -7.01 5.43
CA PRO A 46 -3.75 -6.72 5.12
C PRO A 46 -3.67 -5.28 4.55
N GLN A 47 -3.42 -4.31 5.44
CA GLN A 47 -3.13 -2.93 5.10
C GLN A 47 -1.94 -2.90 4.14
N LYS A 48 -2.21 -2.87 2.83
CA LYS A 48 -1.22 -2.54 1.82
C LYS A 48 -0.67 -1.19 2.23
N ARG A 49 0.62 -1.16 2.61
CA ARG A 49 1.32 0.10 2.90
C ARG A 49 0.98 1.05 1.76
N PRO A 50 0.38 2.23 2.03
CA PRO A 50 0.13 3.19 0.97
C PRO A 50 1.49 3.42 0.30
N GLY A 51 1.54 3.14 -1.00
CA GLY A 51 2.74 3.37 -1.80
C GLY A 51 3.22 4.77 -1.50
N ARG A 52 4.50 4.90 -1.14
CA ARG A 52 5.13 6.17 -0.75
C ARG A 52 4.68 7.26 -1.72
N LYS A 53 4.04 8.31 -1.20
CA LYS A 53 3.58 9.45 -2.02
C LYS A 53 4.79 9.95 -2.80
N SER A 54 4.79 9.74 -4.10
CA SER A 54 5.87 10.17 -4.97
C SER A 54 5.71 11.67 -5.19
N LYS A 55 6.80 12.43 -5.26
CA LYS A 55 6.77 13.87 -5.62
C LYS A 55 6.04 14.14 -6.95
N LEU A 56 5.86 13.09 -7.76
CA LEU A 56 5.13 13.10 -9.02
C LEU A 56 3.60 13.03 -8.85
N ASP A 57 3.07 12.60 -7.70
CA ASP A 57 1.63 12.38 -7.49
C ASP A 57 0.74 13.58 -7.86
N PRO A 58 1.10 14.83 -7.51
CA PRO A 58 0.31 16.01 -7.90
C PRO A 58 0.27 16.25 -9.42
N PHE A 59 1.29 15.81 -10.15
CA PHE A 59 1.47 16.06 -11.58
C PHE A 59 1.00 14.89 -12.46
N LYS A 60 0.70 13.72 -11.86
CA LYS A 60 0.17 12.55 -12.57
C LYS A 60 -1.07 12.83 -13.44
N PRO A 61 -2.13 13.52 -12.95
CA PRO A 61 -3.32 13.76 -13.76
C PRO A 61 -3.00 14.60 -15.00
N TYR A 62 -2.23 15.68 -14.85
CA TYR A 62 -1.77 16.49 -15.98
C TYR A 62 -0.99 15.67 -17.02
N MET A 63 -0.07 14.82 -16.54
CA MET A 63 0.71 13.97 -17.43
C MET A 63 -0.14 12.92 -18.16
N LEU A 64 -1.16 12.37 -17.50
CA LEU A 64 -2.10 11.41 -18.10
C LEU A 64 -2.95 12.07 -19.18
N ASP A 65 -3.51 13.25 -18.91
CA ASP A 65 -4.30 13.99 -19.88
C ASP A 65 -3.48 14.31 -21.13
N LYS A 66 -2.23 14.77 -20.95
CA LYS A 66 -1.33 15.03 -22.08
C LYS A 66 -0.97 13.77 -22.85
N ILE A 67 -0.66 12.66 -22.17
CA ILE A 67 -0.35 11.38 -22.85
C ILE A 67 -1.55 10.89 -23.67
N ASN A 68 -2.78 11.10 -23.18
CA ASN A 68 -4.01 10.76 -23.88
C ASN A 68 -4.32 11.71 -25.05
N GLU A 69 -4.00 13.00 -24.91
CA GLU A 69 -4.18 14.02 -25.97
C GLU A 69 -3.22 13.82 -27.16
N GLY A 70 -2.09 13.14 -27.00
CA GLY A 70 -1.20 12.80 -28.11
C GLY A 70 0.21 12.39 -27.69
N SER A 71 1.08 12.10 -28.67
CA SER A 71 2.46 11.60 -28.44
C SER A 71 3.40 12.64 -27.80
N TYR A 72 3.16 13.00 -26.54
CA TYR A 72 4.09 13.79 -25.76
C TYR A 72 5.30 12.94 -25.35
N THR A 73 6.49 13.49 -25.58
CA THR A 73 7.74 12.88 -25.13
C THR A 73 7.96 13.19 -23.65
N ALA A 74 8.46 12.23 -22.88
CA ALA A 74 8.74 12.39 -21.44
C ALA A 74 9.60 13.63 -21.11
N ALA A 75 10.48 14.05 -22.02
CA ALA A 75 11.28 15.26 -21.88
C ALA A 75 10.46 16.57 -21.93
N ARG A 76 9.39 16.61 -22.73
CA ARG A 76 8.49 17.77 -22.83
C ARG A 76 7.61 17.88 -21.60
N LEU A 77 7.03 16.76 -21.16
CA LEU A 77 6.28 16.68 -19.90
C LEU A 77 7.15 17.08 -18.71
N TYR A 78 8.42 16.65 -18.68
CA TYR A 78 9.35 17.05 -17.62
C TYR A 78 9.58 18.56 -17.56
N ARG A 79 9.69 19.25 -18.71
CA ARG A 79 9.84 20.71 -18.74
C ARG A 79 8.60 21.41 -18.20
N GLU A 80 7.42 21.00 -18.66
CA GLU A 80 6.14 21.59 -18.22
C GLU A 80 5.92 21.42 -16.71
N ILE A 81 6.13 20.21 -16.17
CA ILE A 81 5.96 20.00 -14.72
C ILE A 81 7.04 20.73 -13.91
N LYS A 82 8.26 20.90 -14.46
CA LYS A 82 9.34 21.65 -13.80
C LYS A 82 9.00 23.13 -13.71
N GLU A 83 8.40 23.69 -14.75
CA GLU A 83 7.84 25.06 -14.72
C GLU A 83 6.68 25.18 -13.71
N MET A 84 5.88 24.13 -13.55
CA MET A 84 4.85 24.05 -12.50
C MET A 84 5.38 23.78 -11.08
N GLY A 85 6.71 23.75 -10.88
CA GLY A 85 7.33 23.59 -9.56
C GLY A 85 7.73 22.16 -9.18
N PHE A 86 7.90 21.26 -10.15
CA PHE A 86 8.39 19.91 -9.89
C PHE A 86 9.89 19.89 -9.56
N ASP A 87 10.21 19.48 -8.33
CA ASP A 87 11.57 19.29 -7.80
C ASP A 87 12.09 17.84 -7.96
N GLY A 88 11.45 17.03 -8.81
CA GLY A 88 11.89 15.65 -9.05
C GLY A 88 12.84 15.51 -10.24
N GLY A 89 13.47 14.34 -10.35
CA GLY A 89 14.31 13.99 -11.50
C GLY A 89 13.50 13.55 -12.73
N ILE A 90 14.07 13.79 -13.92
CA ILE A 90 13.50 13.34 -15.21
C ILE A 90 13.30 11.82 -15.28
N THR A 91 14.09 11.03 -14.53
CA THR A 91 13.97 9.57 -14.47
C THR A 91 12.59 9.14 -13.96
N ILE A 92 12.05 9.82 -12.94
CA ILE A 92 10.74 9.51 -12.37
C ILE A 92 9.63 9.75 -13.41
N VAL A 93 9.78 10.82 -14.21
CA VAL A 93 8.87 11.13 -15.32
C VAL A 93 8.96 10.08 -16.42
N LYS A 94 10.17 9.70 -16.84
CA LYS A 94 10.39 8.66 -17.85
C LYS A 94 9.80 7.32 -17.42
N ASP A 95 10.03 6.91 -16.18
CA ASP A 95 9.49 5.66 -15.63
C ASP A 95 7.96 5.68 -15.57
N PHE A 96 7.37 6.82 -15.18
CA PHE A 96 5.92 6.99 -15.19
C PHE A 96 5.34 6.90 -16.60
N VAL A 97 5.90 7.64 -17.56
CA VAL A 97 5.47 7.62 -18.97
C VAL A 97 5.61 6.21 -19.56
N ARG A 98 6.70 5.49 -19.27
CA ARG A 98 6.91 4.11 -19.71
C ARG A 98 5.83 3.17 -19.14
N LYS A 99 5.51 3.32 -17.85
CA LYS A 99 4.48 2.50 -17.19
C LYS A 99 3.07 2.78 -17.74
N VAL A 100 2.77 4.03 -18.09
CA VAL A 100 1.48 4.42 -18.68
C VAL A 100 1.37 3.94 -20.12
N LYS A 101 2.42 4.06 -20.95
CA LYS A 101 2.40 3.58 -22.35
C LYS A 101 2.38 2.05 -22.52
N THR A 102 2.82 1.30 -21.51
CA THR A 102 2.81 -0.17 -21.54
C THR A 102 1.42 -0.73 -21.18
N LYS A 103 0.51 0.11 -20.72
CA LYS A 103 -0.82 -0.28 -20.26
C LYS A 103 -1.88 0.10 -21.29
#